data_AF-A0A2E4R786-F1
#
_entry.id   AF-A0A2E4R786-F1
#
_cell.length_a   1.000
_cell.length_b   1.000
_cell.length_c   1.000
_cell.angle_alpha   90.00
_cell.angle_beta   90.00
_cell.angle_gamma   90.00
#
_symmetry.space_group_name_H-M   'P 1'
#
loop_
_entity.id
_entity.type
_entity.pdbx_description
1 polymer ?
#
loop_
_entity_poly.entity_id
_entity_poly.type
_entity_poly.pdbx_seq_one_letter_code
_entity_poly.pdbx_strand_id
1 'polypeptide(L)'
;MMKLFSTYRPAIKAVLISCVLAFAGGCQNIEKQSDIEYTPPAQRTRAVTEAPWPKNHFLVLAYHDVEDTSPDQTFVSVLTEHLRQQFSWLQENNYVPVSIDQILDAKAGKAPLPSKAVLLTFDDGYQSFYRYVYPLLKAYRWPAVVAPVGVWTDPPPGASVRFGDLDVPLHTRSPIAHFQ
;
A
#
# COMPACT_ATOMS: atom_id res chain seq x y z
N MET A 1 78.80 21.53 29.28
CA MET A 1 79.34 21.88 27.94
C MET A 1 78.16 22.25 27.07
N MET A 2 78.09 23.31 26.28
CA MET A 2 78.90 24.50 26.03
C MET A 2 77.96 25.40 25.19
N LYS A 3 77.87 26.70 25.52
CA LYS A 3 77.24 27.71 24.65
C LYS A 3 77.90 27.65 23.27
N LEU A 4 77.19 27.89 22.18
CA LEU A 4 77.75 28.66 21.05
C LEU A 4 76.66 29.15 20.07
N PHE A 5 76.49 30.48 20.06
CA PHE A 5 76.12 31.43 18.99
C PHE A 5 74.97 31.07 18.03
N SER A 6 73.85 31.81 18.06
CA SER A 6 73.70 33.19 17.55
C SER A 6 73.89 33.29 16.03
N THR A 7 72.89 33.96 15.43
CA THR A 7 72.86 34.62 14.12
C THR A 7 72.15 33.83 13.03
N TYR A 8 70.82 34.02 12.87
CA TYR A 8 70.12 34.09 11.57
C TYR A 8 68.65 34.55 11.76
N ARG A 9 68.45 35.81 12.16
CA ARG A 9 67.20 36.59 12.06
C ARG A 9 67.43 37.56 10.89
N PRO A 10 66.92 37.35 9.65
CA PRO A 10 65.75 38.13 9.22
C PRO A 10 64.89 37.53 8.07
N ALA A 11 65.05 36.28 7.65
CA ALA A 11 64.35 35.75 6.45
C ALA A 11 63.00 35.06 6.74
N ILE A 12 62.74 34.63 7.98
CA ILE A 12 61.55 33.83 8.33
C ILE A 12 60.29 34.70 8.57
N LYS A 13 60.47 35.98 8.93
CA LYS A 13 59.33 36.87 9.23
C LYS A 13 58.57 37.35 7.98
N ALA A 14 59.21 37.40 6.82
CA ALA A 14 58.58 37.86 5.58
C ALA A 14 57.69 36.79 4.91
N VAL A 15 58.01 35.51 5.09
CA VAL A 15 57.24 34.40 4.48
C VAL A 15 55.94 34.12 5.24
N LEU A 16 55.93 34.31 6.57
CA LEU A 16 54.75 34.04 7.40
C LEU A 16 53.63 35.10 7.23
N ILE A 17 53.95 36.33 6.83
CA ILE A 17 52.95 37.40 6.67
C ILE A 17 52.20 37.28 5.32
N SER A 18 52.80 36.67 4.31
CA SER A 18 52.15 36.44 3.00
C SER A 18 51.13 35.28 3.04
N CYS A 19 51.37 34.24 3.85
CA CYS A 19 50.44 33.11 3.96
C CYS A 19 49.15 33.43 4.75
N VAL A 20 49.16 34.44 5.63
CA VAL A 20 47.96 34.79 6.44
C VAL A 20 46.92 35.56 5.61
N LEU A 21 47.33 36.34 4.61
CA LEU A 21 46.41 37.12 3.77
C LEU A 21 45.75 36.29 2.66
N ALA A 22 46.32 35.14 2.29
CA ALA A 22 45.74 34.23 1.30
C ALA A 22 44.62 33.31 1.89
N PHE A 23 44.48 33.22 3.22
CA PHE A 23 43.43 32.43 3.87
C PHE A 23 42.20 33.24 4.28
N ALA A 24 42.21 34.57 4.12
CA ALA A 24 41.08 35.43 4.48
C ALA A 24 40.06 35.64 3.33
N GLY A 25 40.34 35.15 2.11
CA GLY A 25 39.49 35.34 0.93
C GLY A 25 38.54 34.20 0.58
N GLY A 26 38.54 33.09 1.35
CA GLY A 26 37.83 31.85 1.01
C GLY A 26 36.53 31.60 1.78
N CYS A 27 35.96 32.60 2.44
CA CYS A 27 34.65 32.49 3.11
C CYS A 27 33.57 33.25 2.34
N GLN A 28 33.43 32.98 1.04
CA GLN A 28 32.23 33.37 0.30
C GLN A 28 31.81 32.21 -0.59
N ASN A 29 30.52 31.88 -0.51
CA ASN A 29 29.80 30.80 -1.19
C ASN A 29 29.72 29.48 -0.43
N ILE A 30 29.19 29.50 0.79
CA ILE A 30 28.16 28.51 1.13
C ILE A 30 26.87 29.05 0.52
N GLU A 31 26.56 28.55 -0.67
CA GLU A 31 25.27 28.75 -1.32
C GLU A 31 24.20 28.29 -0.33
N LYS A 32 23.35 29.23 0.11
CA LYS A 32 22.29 29.03 1.09
C LYS A 32 21.34 27.97 0.53
N GLN A 33 21.56 26.72 0.93
CA GLN A 33 20.81 25.57 0.48
C GLN A 33 19.37 25.72 0.97
N SER A 34 18.47 26.03 0.02
CA SER A 34 17.01 26.18 0.09
C SER A 34 16.43 26.30 1.50
N ASP A 35 15.99 27.51 1.85
CA ASP A 35 15.18 27.77 3.05
C ASP A 35 13.91 26.89 3.02
N ILE A 36 13.92 25.74 3.71
CA ILE A 36 12.67 25.03 4.03
C ILE A 36 11.94 25.91 5.04
N GLU A 37 10.97 26.68 4.55
CA GLU A 37 10.14 27.52 5.40
C GLU A 37 9.35 26.64 6.37
N TYR A 38 9.57 26.84 7.67
CA TYR A 38 8.83 26.13 8.70
C TYR A 38 7.35 26.50 8.60
N THR A 39 6.51 25.53 8.21
CA THR A 39 5.05 25.69 8.24
C THR A 39 4.50 25.12 9.57
N PRO A 40 3.95 25.96 10.47
CA PRO A 40 3.29 25.50 11.69
C PRO A 40 2.17 24.50 11.40
N PRO A 41 1.88 23.53 12.29
CA PRO A 41 0.85 22.52 12.05
C PRO A 41 -0.52 23.08 11.61
N ALA A 42 -0.92 24.22 12.18
CA ALA A 42 -2.19 24.88 11.87
C ALA A 42 -2.27 25.47 10.45
N GLN A 43 -1.13 25.68 9.80
CA GLN A 43 -1.01 26.29 8.46
C GLN A 43 -0.64 25.26 7.39
N ARG A 44 -0.43 23.98 7.77
CA ARG A 44 -0.20 22.92 6.79
C ARG A 44 -1.52 22.60 6.11
N THR A 45 -1.47 22.42 4.78
CA THR A 45 -2.59 21.82 4.05
C THR A 45 -2.86 20.45 4.65
N ARG A 46 -4.05 20.26 5.25
CA ARG A 46 -4.44 18.95 5.77
C ARG A 46 -4.50 17.99 4.60
N ALA A 47 -3.84 16.85 4.75
CA ALA A 47 -3.99 15.79 3.76
C ALA A 47 -5.47 15.38 3.70
N VAL A 48 -5.93 14.98 2.51
CA VAL A 48 -7.30 14.47 2.32
C VAL A 48 -7.60 13.32 3.30
N THR A 49 -6.57 12.57 3.68
CA THR A 49 -6.62 11.48 4.68
C THR A 49 -6.94 11.92 6.11
N GLU A 50 -6.81 13.21 6.43
CA GLU A 50 -7.16 13.77 7.74
C GLU A 50 -8.58 14.37 7.80
N ALA A 51 -9.27 14.44 6.65
CA ALA A 51 -10.64 14.91 6.62
C ALA A 51 -11.58 13.89 7.29
N PRO A 52 -12.70 14.34 7.90
CA PRO A 52 -13.73 13.43 8.40
C PRO A 52 -14.25 12.51 7.27
N TRP A 53 -14.61 11.28 7.63
CA TRP A 53 -15.21 10.35 6.66
C TRP A 53 -16.49 10.95 6.07
N PRO A 54 -16.61 11.07 4.73
CA PRO A 54 -17.79 11.69 4.14
C PRO A 54 -19.04 10.83 4.35
N LYS A 55 -20.19 11.49 4.54
CA LYS A 55 -21.48 10.79 4.75
C LYS A 55 -21.81 9.89 3.56
N ASN A 56 -22.27 8.67 3.84
CA ASN A 56 -22.65 7.65 2.85
C ASN A 56 -21.56 7.32 1.82
N HIS A 57 -20.29 7.63 2.11
CA HIS A 57 -19.16 7.13 1.33
C HIS A 57 -18.70 5.79 1.87
N PHE A 58 -18.18 4.96 0.96
CA PHE A 58 -17.60 3.68 1.25
C PHE A 58 -16.42 3.44 0.31
N LEU A 59 -15.51 2.57 0.72
CA LEU A 59 -14.44 2.06 -0.15
C LEU A 59 -14.88 0.74 -0.76
N VAL A 60 -14.33 0.41 -1.93
CA VAL A 60 -14.47 -0.91 -2.54
C VAL A 60 -13.08 -1.53 -2.59
N LEU A 61 -12.94 -2.72 -2.02
CA LEU A 61 -11.72 -3.52 -2.11
C LEU A 61 -12.01 -4.73 -2.98
N ALA A 62 -11.36 -4.79 -4.13
CA ALA A 62 -11.50 -5.87 -5.09
C ALA A 62 -10.36 -6.87 -4.93
N TYR A 63 -10.73 -8.12 -4.75
CA TYR A 63 -9.84 -9.28 -4.63
C TYR A 63 -10.13 -10.24 -5.78
N HIS A 64 -9.10 -10.98 -6.20
CA HIS A 64 -9.21 -12.03 -7.20
C HIS A 64 -8.82 -13.35 -6.53
N ASP A 65 -7.70 -13.97 -6.92
CA ASP A 65 -7.27 -15.26 -6.38
C ASP A 65 -6.58 -15.13 -5.01
N VAL A 66 -6.58 -16.22 -4.25
CA VAL A 66 -5.96 -16.34 -2.93
C VAL A 66 -5.21 -17.67 -2.82
N GLU A 67 -3.91 -17.60 -2.53
CA GLU A 67 -3.01 -18.77 -2.53
C GLU A 67 -2.18 -18.87 -1.24
N ASP A 68 -1.76 -20.08 -0.86
CA ASP A 68 -1.00 -20.27 0.39
C ASP A 68 0.52 -20.05 0.23
N THR A 69 1.09 -20.17 -0.99
CA THR A 69 2.56 -20.29 -1.16
C THR A 69 3.18 -19.27 -2.10
N SER A 70 2.72 -19.18 -3.35
CA SER A 70 3.33 -18.33 -4.37
C SER A 70 2.24 -17.60 -5.14
N PRO A 71 1.81 -16.39 -4.71
CA PRO A 71 0.73 -15.68 -5.36
C PRO A 71 1.13 -15.33 -6.79
N ASP A 72 0.35 -15.81 -7.75
CA ASP A 72 0.57 -15.55 -9.16
C ASP A 72 -0.02 -14.20 -9.58
N GLN A 73 0.84 -13.32 -10.09
CA GLN A 73 0.43 -11.99 -10.56
C GLN A 73 -0.43 -12.06 -11.82
N THR A 74 -0.36 -13.14 -12.59
CA THR A 74 -1.26 -13.37 -13.74
C THR A 74 -2.73 -13.38 -13.30
N PHE A 75 -3.02 -13.90 -12.10
CA PHE A 75 -4.38 -14.00 -11.56
C PHE A 75 -4.67 -12.98 -10.46
N VAL A 76 -3.82 -11.95 -10.33
CA VAL A 76 -3.94 -10.88 -9.31
C VAL A 76 -4.06 -11.47 -7.90
N SER A 77 -3.25 -12.50 -7.65
CA SER A 77 -3.35 -13.32 -6.44
C SER A 77 -2.71 -12.66 -5.22
N VAL A 78 -3.25 -12.98 -4.05
CA VAL A 78 -2.75 -12.57 -2.73
C VAL A 78 -2.50 -13.79 -1.85
N LEU A 79 -1.47 -13.74 -1.00
CA LEU A 79 -1.25 -14.78 -0.01
C LEU A 79 -2.40 -14.84 1.00
N THR A 80 -2.88 -16.05 1.34
CA THR A 80 -3.90 -16.26 2.38
C THR A 80 -3.55 -15.55 3.69
N GLU A 81 -2.28 -15.60 4.09
CA GLU A 81 -1.82 -14.92 5.30
C GLU A 81 -1.88 -13.40 5.18
N HIS A 82 -1.57 -12.82 4.01
CA HIS A 82 -1.73 -11.39 3.79
C HIS A 82 -3.20 -10.96 3.79
N LEU A 83 -4.10 -11.78 3.23
CA LEU A 83 -5.54 -11.52 3.31
C LEU A 83 -6.01 -11.45 4.77
N ARG A 84 -5.56 -12.39 5.61
CA ARG A 84 -5.87 -12.39 7.05
C ARG A 84 -5.34 -11.14 7.75
N GLN A 85 -4.11 -10.73 7.44
CA GLN A 85 -3.53 -9.50 7.98
C GLN A 85 -4.31 -8.27 7.53
N GLN A 86 -4.76 -8.22 6.28
CA GLN A 86 -5.62 -7.13 5.79
C GLN A 86 -6.96 -7.10 6.51
N PHE A 87 -7.59 -8.25 6.75
CA PHE A 87 -8.85 -8.33 7.52
C PHE A 87 -8.65 -7.86 8.97
N SER A 88 -7.57 -8.31 9.63
CA SER A 88 -7.21 -7.84 10.97
C SER A 88 -7.02 -6.33 10.99
N TRP A 89 -6.27 -5.80 10.02
CA TRP A 89 -6.00 -4.38 9.90
C TRP A 89 -7.29 -3.56 9.70
N LEU A 90 -8.22 -4.02 8.85
CA LEU A 90 -9.52 -3.37 8.66
C LEU A 90 -10.30 -3.30 9.98
N GLN A 91 -10.35 -4.42 10.72
CA GLN A 91 -11.05 -4.49 12.00
C GLN A 91 -10.41 -3.55 13.04
N GLU A 92 -9.09 -3.61 13.21
CA GLU A 92 -8.32 -2.79 14.15
C GLU A 92 -8.44 -1.29 13.85
N ASN A 93 -8.59 -0.93 12.57
CA ASN A 93 -8.74 0.46 12.12
C ASN A 93 -10.20 0.92 12.00
N ASN A 94 -11.15 0.14 12.52
CA ASN A 94 -12.58 0.43 12.57
C ASN A 94 -13.24 0.61 11.20
N TYR A 95 -12.78 -0.12 10.19
CA TYR A 95 -13.53 -0.27 8.94
C TYR A 95 -14.70 -1.22 9.16
N VAL A 96 -15.84 -0.89 8.56
CA VAL A 96 -17.08 -1.65 8.74
C VAL A 96 -17.51 -2.26 7.41
N PRO A 97 -17.37 -3.58 7.23
CA PRO A 97 -17.83 -4.24 6.02
C PRO A 97 -19.35 -4.13 5.86
N VAL A 98 -19.79 -3.72 4.67
CA VAL A 98 -21.20 -3.50 4.34
C VAL A 98 -21.63 -4.32 3.13
N SER A 99 -22.90 -4.71 3.12
CA SER A 99 -23.54 -5.41 2.00
C SER A 99 -24.02 -4.43 0.92
N ILE A 100 -24.28 -4.97 -0.27
CA ILE A 100 -24.93 -4.21 -1.35
C ILE A 100 -26.30 -3.69 -0.90
N ASP A 101 -27.09 -4.47 -0.16
CA ASP A 101 -28.40 -4.05 0.33
C ASP A 101 -28.30 -2.81 1.22
N GLN A 102 -27.32 -2.77 2.12
CA GLN A 102 -27.07 -1.57 2.94
C GLN A 102 -26.67 -0.36 2.11
N ILE A 103 -25.88 -0.55 1.04
CA ILE A 103 -25.50 0.53 0.12
C ILE A 103 -26.73 1.04 -0.65
N LEU A 104 -27.59 0.14 -1.13
CA LEU A 104 -28.82 0.50 -1.83
C LEU A 104 -29.80 1.22 -0.90
N ASP A 105 -29.94 0.77 0.34
CA ASP A 105 -30.77 1.42 1.35
C ASP A 105 -30.28 2.83 1.69
N ALA A 106 -28.96 3.03 1.83
CA ALA A 106 -28.38 4.34 2.04
C ALA A 106 -28.58 5.28 0.85
N LYS A 107 -28.47 4.76 -0.38
CA LYS A 107 -28.76 5.50 -1.61
C LYS A 107 -30.23 5.88 -1.70
N ALA A 108 -31.14 5.02 -1.24
CA ALA A 108 -32.58 5.27 -1.18
C ALA A 108 -32.99 6.20 -0.02
N GLY A 109 -32.04 6.68 0.79
CA GLY A 109 -32.31 7.58 1.91
C GLY A 109 -32.92 6.89 3.14
N LYS A 110 -32.81 5.56 3.25
CA LYS A 110 -33.30 4.79 4.40
C LYS A 110 -32.29 4.86 5.56
N ALA A 111 -31.47 3.82 5.75
CA ALA A 111 -30.42 3.81 6.76
C ALA A 111 -29.09 4.31 6.16
N PRO A 112 -28.38 5.26 6.80
CA PRO A 112 -27.08 5.70 6.32
C PRO A 112 -26.01 4.61 6.49
N LEU A 113 -24.96 4.67 5.68
CA LEU A 113 -23.80 3.81 5.88
C LEU A 113 -23.03 4.21 7.15
N PRO A 114 -22.40 3.25 7.85
CA PRO A 114 -21.48 3.57 8.94
C PRO A 114 -20.28 4.37 8.42
N SER A 115 -19.63 5.13 9.31
CA SER A 115 -18.32 5.71 9.02
C SER A 115 -17.32 4.60 8.69
N LYS A 116 -16.39 4.86 7.76
CA LYS A 116 -15.41 3.85 7.29
C LYS A 116 -16.05 2.58 6.71
N ALA A 117 -17.22 2.71 6.06
CA ALA A 117 -17.84 1.60 5.35
C ALA A 117 -16.92 1.05 4.24
N VAL A 118 -16.85 -0.27 4.12
CA VAL A 118 -16.08 -0.96 3.08
C VAL A 118 -16.90 -2.08 2.44
N LEU A 119 -16.91 -2.15 1.11
CA LEU A 119 -17.46 -3.26 0.36
C LEU A 119 -16.30 -4.17 -0.05
N LEU A 120 -16.38 -5.45 0.35
CA LEU A 120 -15.43 -6.48 -0.05
C LEU A 120 -15.98 -7.19 -1.29
N THR A 121 -15.23 -7.23 -2.39
CA THR A 121 -15.61 -7.93 -3.62
C THR A 121 -14.56 -8.96 -4.01
N PHE A 122 -15.01 -10.10 -4.51
CA PHE A 122 -14.17 -11.21 -4.97
C PHE A 122 -14.60 -11.61 -6.38
N ASP A 123 -13.72 -11.37 -7.34
CA ASP A 123 -14.03 -11.46 -8.77
C ASP A 123 -13.62 -12.84 -9.33
N ASP A 124 -14.00 -13.10 -10.58
CA ASP A 124 -13.68 -14.28 -11.40
C ASP A 124 -14.28 -15.63 -10.96
N GLY A 125 -14.54 -15.82 -9.67
CA GLY A 125 -15.14 -17.04 -9.13
C GLY A 125 -14.13 -18.15 -8.83
N TYR A 126 -12.87 -17.82 -8.51
CA TYR A 126 -11.87 -18.82 -8.12
C TYR A 126 -12.34 -19.71 -6.98
N GLN A 127 -11.97 -21.01 -7.03
CA GLN A 127 -12.27 -21.97 -5.96
C GLN A 127 -11.65 -21.56 -4.62
N SER A 128 -10.54 -20.83 -4.66
CA SER A 128 -9.88 -20.22 -3.49
C SER A 128 -10.81 -19.35 -2.65
N PHE A 129 -11.80 -18.68 -3.26
CA PHE A 129 -12.82 -17.94 -2.52
C PHE A 129 -13.54 -18.86 -1.54
N TYR A 130 -14.06 -20.00 -2.02
CA TYR A 130 -14.76 -20.93 -1.14
C TYR A 130 -13.83 -21.59 -0.11
N ARG A 131 -12.61 -21.92 -0.53
CA ARG A 131 -11.65 -22.66 0.30
C ARG A 131 -11.04 -21.80 1.42
N TYR A 132 -10.69 -20.55 1.11
CA TYR A 132 -9.89 -19.69 1.99
C TYR A 132 -10.65 -18.45 2.47
N VAL A 133 -11.41 -17.80 1.60
CA VAL A 133 -12.08 -16.52 1.91
C VAL A 133 -13.38 -16.74 2.68
N TYR A 134 -14.25 -17.62 2.20
CA TYR A 134 -15.58 -17.84 2.76
C TYR A 134 -15.57 -18.28 4.24
N PRO A 135 -14.65 -19.15 4.71
CA PRO A 135 -14.52 -19.46 6.13
C PRO A 135 -14.14 -18.24 6.97
N LEU A 136 -13.28 -17.35 6.46
CA LEU A 136 -12.91 -16.10 7.13
C LEU A 136 -14.12 -15.16 7.22
N LEU A 137 -14.83 -14.93 6.11
CA LEU A 137 -16.04 -14.10 6.10
C LEU A 137 -17.09 -14.61 7.12
N LYS A 138 -17.27 -15.94 7.21
CA LYS A 138 -18.14 -16.55 8.23
C LYS A 138 -17.65 -16.32 9.66
N ALA A 139 -16.36 -16.48 9.92
CA ALA A 139 -15.79 -16.26 11.25
C ALA A 139 -15.95 -14.81 11.71
N TYR A 140 -15.74 -13.84 10.82
CA TYR A 140 -15.90 -12.41 11.10
C TYR A 140 -17.37 -11.93 11.02
N ARG A 141 -18.27 -12.74 10.45
CA ARG A 141 -19.65 -12.37 10.10
C ARG A 141 -19.71 -11.15 9.17
N TRP A 142 -18.81 -11.11 8.20
CA TRP A 142 -18.69 -10.01 7.26
C TRP A 142 -19.40 -10.31 5.94
N PRO A 143 -20.16 -9.34 5.39
CA PRO A 143 -20.70 -9.45 4.05
C PRO A 143 -19.59 -9.28 3.00
N ALA A 144 -19.80 -9.87 1.82
CA ALA A 144 -18.99 -9.66 0.63
C ALA A 144 -19.83 -9.91 -0.63
N VAL A 145 -19.30 -9.54 -1.79
CA VAL A 145 -19.86 -9.85 -3.11
C VAL A 145 -18.92 -10.82 -3.83
N VAL A 146 -19.49 -11.80 -4.53
CA VAL A 146 -18.76 -12.65 -5.47
C VAL A 146 -19.28 -12.38 -6.87
N ALA A 147 -18.38 -12.14 -7.82
CA ALA A 147 -18.71 -11.87 -9.22
C ALA A 147 -18.06 -12.93 -10.14
N PRO A 148 -18.65 -14.14 -10.24
CA PRO A 148 -18.08 -15.20 -11.04
C PRO A 148 -18.30 -14.97 -12.54
N VAL A 149 -17.38 -15.48 -13.36
CA VAL A 149 -17.59 -15.59 -14.81
C VAL A 149 -18.36 -16.87 -15.11
N GLY A 150 -19.62 -16.73 -15.56
CA GLY A 150 -20.55 -17.86 -15.69
C GLY A 150 -20.01 -19.05 -16.52
N VAL A 151 -19.37 -18.78 -17.66
CA VAL A 151 -18.79 -19.84 -18.51
C VAL A 151 -17.59 -20.56 -17.88
N TRP A 152 -16.95 -19.96 -16.86
CA TRP A 152 -15.87 -20.60 -16.12
C TRP A 152 -16.40 -21.47 -14.97
N THR A 153 -17.63 -21.22 -14.50
CA THR A 153 -18.24 -21.96 -13.39
C THR A 153 -18.86 -23.30 -13.76
N ASP A 154 -19.22 -23.51 -15.03
CA ASP A 154 -19.76 -24.77 -15.53
C ASP A 154 -19.20 -25.13 -16.93
N PRO A 155 -17.89 -25.33 -17.06
CA PRO A 155 -17.29 -25.66 -18.34
C PRO A 155 -17.40 -27.17 -18.66
N PRO A 156 -17.40 -27.56 -19.95
CA PRO A 156 -17.42 -28.96 -20.34
C PRO A 156 -16.27 -29.76 -19.73
N PRO A 157 -16.45 -31.07 -19.42
CA PRO A 157 -15.39 -31.91 -18.90
C PRO A 157 -14.14 -31.88 -19.81
N GLY A 158 -12.97 -31.63 -19.21
CA GLY A 158 -11.69 -31.55 -19.92
C GLY A 158 -11.44 -30.24 -20.68
N ALA A 159 -12.31 -29.25 -20.56
CA ALA A 159 -12.10 -27.94 -21.17
C ALA A 159 -10.98 -27.14 -20.48
N SER A 160 -10.44 -26.16 -21.20
CA SER A 160 -9.61 -25.11 -20.65
C SER A 160 -10.40 -23.80 -20.62
N VAL A 161 -10.07 -22.94 -19.68
CA VAL A 161 -10.60 -21.58 -19.58
C VAL A 161 -9.62 -20.62 -20.26
N ARG A 162 -10.16 -19.79 -21.15
CA ARG A 162 -9.42 -18.66 -21.72
C ARG A 162 -9.34 -17.51 -20.73
N PHE A 163 -8.16 -17.26 -20.18
CA PHE A 163 -7.88 -16.14 -19.28
C PHE A 163 -6.84 -15.21 -19.92
N GLY A 164 -7.28 -14.04 -20.38
CA GLY A 164 -6.47 -13.21 -21.27
C GLY A 164 -6.03 -13.99 -22.51
N ASP A 165 -4.72 -14.06 -22.75
CA ASP A 165 -4.14 -14.83 -23.86
C ASP A 165 -3.81 -16.29 -23.51
N LEU A 166 -4.10 -16.72 -22.28
CA LEU A 166 -3.73 -18.04 -21.76
C LEU A 166 -4.90 -19.03 -21.81
N ASP A 167 -4.58 -20.28 -22.14
CA ASP A 167 -5.47 -21.44 -21.96
C ASP A 167 -5.13 -22.12 -20.63
N VAL A 168 -5.96 -21.93 -19.61
CA VAL A 168 -5.75 -22.45 -18.26
C VAL A 168 -6.58 -23.72 -18.05
N PRO A 169 -5.96 -24.87 -17.73
CA PRO A 169 -6.69 -26.09 -17.43
C PRO A 169 -7.57 -25.93 -16.19
N LEU A 170 -8.79 -26.50 -16.23
CA LEU A 170 -9.75 -26.46 -15.12
C LEU A 170 -9.20 -26.93 -13.77
N HIS A 171 -8.42 -28.00 -13.81
CA HIS A 171 -7.99 -28.78 -12.64
C HIS A 171 -6.90 -28.11 -11.81
N THR A 172 -6.23 -27.09 -12.37
CA THR A 172 -5.11 -26.46 -11.70
C THR A 172 -5.55 -25.29 -10.84
N ARG A 173 -6.54 -24.47 -11.29
CA ARG A 173 -6.92 -23.20 -10.62
C ARG A 173 -8.36 -22.67 -10.89
N SER A 174 -9.28 -23.43 -11.50
CA SER A 174 -10.57 -22.87 -11.99
C SER A 174 -11.81 -23.19 -11.11
N PRO A 175 -12.94 -22.47 -11.30
CA PRO A 175 -14.06 -22.33 -10.36
C PRO A 175 -14.73 -23.65 -10.00
N ILE A 176 -15.18 -23.73 -8.74
CA ILE A 176 -16.34 -24.49 -8.23
C ILE A 176 -16.73 -25.74 -9.08
N ALA A 177 -15.76 -26.58 -9.42
CA ALA A 177 -16.05 -27.86 -10.05
C ALA A 177 -16.08 -28.91 -8.93
N HIS A 178 -17.29 -29.39 -8.67
CA HIS A 178 -17.64 -30.47 -7.72
C HIS A 178 -17.76 -30.06 -6.25
N PHE A 179 -18.93 -29.50 -5.91
CA PHE A 179 -19.55 -29.75 -4.62
C PHE A 179 -20.47 -30.96 -4.75
N GLN A 180 -19.97 -32.13 -4.33
CA GLN A 180 -20.81 -33.23 -3.86
C GLN A 180 -20.86 -33.19 -2.34
#